data_AF-A0ABF7QBF6-F1
#
_entry.id   AF-A0ABF7QBF6-F1
#
_cell.length_a   1.000
_cell.length_b   1.000
_cell.length_c   1.000
_cell.angle_alpha   90.00
_cell.angle_beta   90.00
_cell.angle_gamma   90.00
#
_symmetry.space_group_name_H-M   'P 1'
#
loop_
_entity.id
_entity.type
_entity.pdbx_description
1 polymer ?
#
loop_
_entity_poly.entity_id
_entity_poly.type
_entity_poly.pdbx_seq_one_letter_code
_entity_poly.pdbx_strand_id
1 'polypeptide(L)'
;MSFFPKQPSSRVGATQTIAYDGSVGATNKFGPGTFQLRLAASSACCYRIGDGVQTATTTDVFLPANTVEYVTVTPGQNIAAIKAASNGLVTATAGTLWVTELS
;
A
#
# COMPACT_ATOMS: atom_id res chain seq x y z
N MET A 1 6.18 31.43 -6.22
CA MET A 1 5.02 30.85 -5.51
C MET A 1 5.19 29.35 -5.52
N SER A 2 5.34 28.73 -4.34
CA SER A 2 5.46 27.28 -4.22
C SER A 2 4.13 26.65 -4.64
N PHE A 3 4.09 26.11 -5.86
CA PHE A 3 3.06 25.16 -6.26
C PHE A 3 3.39 23.85 -5.52
N PHE A 4 3.02 23.76 -4.25
CA PHE A 4 2.76 22.43 -3.72
C PHE A 4 1.39 22.08 -4.31
N PRO A 5 1.28 21.07 -5.19
CA PRO A 5 -0.04 20.60 -5.61
C PRO A 5 -0.75 20.18 -4.32
N LYS A 6 -1.67 21.01 -3.84
CA LYS A 6 -2.45 20.72 -2.63
C LYS A 6 -3.29 19.51 -2.97
N GLN A 7 -2.84 18.36 -2.52
CA GLN A 7 -3.58 17.13 -2.65
C GLN A 7 -4.97 17.34 -2.02
N PRO A 8 -6.07 16.92 -2.66
CA PRO A 8 -7.40 17.01 -2.06
C PRO A 8 -7.34 16.40 -0.65
N SER A 9 -7.82 17.14 0.35
CA SER A 9 -7.77 16.71 1.74
C SER A 9 -8.86 15.67 1.97
N SER A 10 -8.47 14.40 2.11
CA SER A 10 -9.35 13.31 2.53
C SER A 10 -9.28 13.13 4.04
N ARG A 11 -10.37 12.71 4.68
CA ARG A 11 -10.39 12.43 6.13
C ARG A 11 -9.59 11.17 6.40
N VAL A 12 -8.67 11.24 7.37
CA VAL A 12 -7.86 10.10 7.81
C VAL A 12 -8.72 9.15 8.64
N GLY A 13 -8.79 7.89 8.22
CA GLY A 13 -9.48 6.80 8.90
C GLY A 13 -8.54 5.83 9.60
N ALA A 14 -8.96 4.57 9.67
CA ALA A 14 -8.19 3.51 10.29
C ALA A 14 -6.87 3.24 9.54
N THR A 15 -5.84 2.87 10.28
CA THR A 15 -4.56 2.42 9.70
C THR A 15 -4.31 0.97 10.10
N GLN A 16 -3.94 0.16 9.12
CA GLN A 16 -3.49 -1.21 9.32
C GLN A 16 -2.04 -1.37 8.85
N THR A 17 -1.33 -2.28 9.50
CA THR A 17 0.07 -2.59 9.21
C THR A 17 0.19 -3.97 8.58
N ILE A 18 1.02 -4.08 7.55
CA ILE A 18 1.35 -5.34 6.89
C ILE A 18 2.85 -5.52 6.99
N ALA A 19 3.29 -6.45 7.84
CA ALA A 19 4.68 -6.89 7.85
C ALA A 19 4.89 -7.87 6.70
N TYR A 20 5.75 -7.53 5.75
CA TYR A 20 6.00 -8.33 4.56
C TYR A 20 7.45 -8.85 4.55
N ASP A 21 7.58 -10.15 4.34
CA ASP A 21 8.80 -10.81 3.87
C ASP A 21 8.48 -11.68 2.64
N GLY A 22 7.34 -12.39 2.70
CA GLY A 22 6.66 -12.97 1.54
C GLY A 22 5.41 -12.16 1.15
N SER A 23 4.56 -12.74 0.30
CA SER A 23 3.26 -12.16 -0.03
C SER A 23 2.33 -12.26 1.18
N VAL A 24 1.91 -11.11 1.71
CA VAL A 24 1.06 -11.02 2.90
C VAL A 24 -0.11 -10.08 2.63
N GLY A 25 -1.33 -10.58 2.84
CA GLY A 25 -2.56 -9.80 2.77
C GLY A 25 -2.79 -8.98 4.03
N ALA A 26 -3.50 -7.86 3.91
CA ALA A 26 -4.04 -7.14 5.05
C ALA A 26 -5.07 -8.01 5.79
N THR A 27 -5.07 -7.88 7.12
CA THR A 27 -5.98 -8.60 8.01
C THR A 27 -7.44 -8.24 7.72
N ASN A 28 -7.70 -6.95 7.48
CA ASN A 28 -9.05 -6.43 7.30
C ASN A 28 -9.23 -5.87 5.88
N LYS A 29 -10.42 -6.13 5.33
CA LYS A 29 -10.88 -5.43 4.13
C LYS A 29 -11.12 -3.96 4.45
N PHE A 30 -11.05 -3.11 3.43
CA PHE A 30 -11.34 -1.68 3.58
C PHE A 30 -12.80 -1.46 3.96
N GLY A 31 -13.02 -0.53 4.88
CA GLY A 31 -14.32 -0.20 5.41
C GLY A 31 -15.28 0.37 4.36
N PRO A 32 -16.59 0.38 4.66
CA PRO A 32 -17.56 1.09 3.83
C PRO A 32 -17.23 2.58 3.80
N GLY A 33 -17.24 3.18 2.61
CA GLY A 33 -16.93 4.60 2.41
C GLY A 33 -15.45 4.92 2.21
N THR A 34 -14.57 3.91 2.20
CA THR A 34 -13.15 4.10 1.85
C THR A 34 -12.98 4.04 0.33
N PHE A 35 -12.65 5.18 -0.26
CA PHE A 35 -12.43 5.31 -1.71
C PHE A 35 -10.97 5.61 -2.07
N GLN A 36 -10.15 5.90 -1.07
CA GLN A 36 -8.74 6.19 -1.25
C GLN A 36 -7.94 5.60 -0.10
N LEU A 37 -6.70 5.20 -0.38
CA LEU A 37 -5.72 4.79 0.62
C LEU A 37 -4.50 5.68 0.54
N ARG A 38 -3.86 5.89 1.68
CA ARG A 38 -2.47 6.35 1.78
C ARG A 38 -1.59 5.15 2.13
N LEU A 39 -0.66 4.84 1.25
CA LEU A 39 0.31 3.77 1.39
C LEU A 39 1.67 4.38 1.76
N ALA A 40 2.34 3.83 2.76
CA ALA A 40 3.71 4.19 3.11
C ALA A 40 4.47 2.93 3.52
N ALA A 41 5.68 2.73 3.00
CA ALA A 41 6.47 1.53 3.26
C ALA A 41 7.86 1.87 3.82
N SER A 42 8.34 1.07 4.77
CA SER A 42 9.69 1.22 5.35
C SER A 42 10.80 0.71 4.43
N SER A 43 10.47 -0.20 3.51
CA SER A 43 11.36 -0.70 2.46
C SER A 43 10.59 -0.80 1.14
N ALA A 44 11.27 -1.00 0.01
CA ALA A 44 10.59 -1.10 -1.27
C ALA A 44 9.76 -2.39 -1.37
N CYS A 45 8.52 -2.30 -1.83
CA CYS A 45 7.59 -3.42 -1.92
C CYS A 45 6.75 -3.37 -3.19
N CYS A 46 6.22 -4.52 -3.61
CA CYS A 46 5.16 -4.58 -4.61
C CYS A 46 3.83 -4.87 -3.91
N TYR A 47 2.75 -4.23 -4.35
CA TYR A 47 1.42 -4.44 -3.77
C TYR A 47 0.34 -4.66 -4.82
N ARG A 48 -0.71 -5.37 -4.40
CA ARG A 48 -1.87 -5.69 -5.23
C ARG A 48 -3.15 -5.40 -4.46
N ILE A 49 -4.11 -4.75 -5.12
CA ILE A 49 -5.43 -4.45 -4.56
C ILE A 49 -6.48 -5.17 -5.41
N GLY A 50 -7.49 -5.74 -4.75
CA GLY A 50 -8.59 -6.40 -5.42
C GLY A 50 -9.60 -7.01 -4.44
N ASP A 51 -10.57 -7.72 -4.99
CA ASP A 51 -11.62 -8.37 -4.19
C ASP A 51 -11.15 -9.69 -3.56
N GLY A 52 -11.66 -10.00 -2.37
CA GLY A 52 -11.32 -11.25 -1.68
C GLY A 52 -9.91 -11.25 -1.10
N VAL A 53 -9.31 -12.45 -1.00
CA VAL A 53 -7.94 -12.61 -0.50
C VAL A 53 -6.97 -12.29 -1.64
N GLN A 54 -6.09 -11.30 -1.43
CA GLN A 54 -5.10 -10.89 -2.41
C GLN A 54 -3.76 -11.59 -2.19
N THR A 55 -3.04 -11.82 -3.27
CA THR A 55 -1.65 -12.30 -3.27
C THR A 55 -0.85 -11.41 -4.19
N ALA A 56 0.06 -10.63 -3.60
CA ALA A 56 0.97 -9.78 -4.36
C ALA A 56 2.15 -10.57 -4.90
N THR A 57 2.60 -10.21 -6.10
CA THR A 57 3.79 -10.72 -6.77
C THR A 57 4.75 -9.58 -7.06
N THR A 58 5.98 -9.91 -7.45
CA THR A 58 7.05 -8.94 -7.69
C THR A 58 6.87 -8.17 -9.01
N THR A 59 5.86 -8.54 -9.81
CA THR A 59 5.48 -7.85 -11.05
C THR A 59 4.30 -6.90 -10.85
N ASP A 60 3.69 -6.89 -9.66
CA ASP A 60 2.61 -5.94 -9.33
C ASP A 60 3.19 -4.52 -9.09
N VAL A 61 2.33 -3.59 -8.68
CA VAL A 61 2.68 -2.16 -8.55
C VAL A 61 3.79 -1.97 -7.54
N PHE A 62 4.86 -1.29 -7.96
CA PHE A 62 6.05 -1.03 -7.14
C PHE A 62 5.91 0.26 -6.33
N LEU A 63 6.06 0.15 -5.02
CA LEU A 63 6.14 1.27 -4.08
C LEU A 63 7.59 1.42 -3.59
N PRO A 64 8.24 2.57 -3.85
CA PRO A 64 9.58 2.85 -3.33
C PRO A 64 9.62 2.96 -1.79
N ALA A 65 10.77 2.65 -1.20
CA ALA A 65 10.98 2.81 0.24
C ALA A 65 10.80 4.28 0.68
N ASN A 66 10.25 4.47 1.88
CA ASN A 66 10.07 5.78 2.53
C ASN A 66 9.29 6.80 1.69
N THR A 67 8.48 6.32 0.75
CA THR A 67 7.62 7.12 -0.11
C THR A 67 6.18 6.92 0.29
N VAL A 68 5.38 7.98 0.10
CA VAL A 68 3.94 7.94 0.29
C VAL A 68 3.27 7.92 -1.08
N GLU A 69 2.37 6.99 -1.29
CA GLU A 69 1.52 6.91 -2.47
C GLU A 69 0.05 6.96 -2.08
N TYR A 70 -0.77 7.56 -2.95
CA TYR A 70 -2.21 7.58 -2.76
C TYR A 70 -2.88 6.84 -3.92
N VAL A 71 -3.72 5.88 -3.57
CA VAL A 71 -4.38 5.01 -4.55
C VAL A 71 -5.88 5.03 -4.34
N THR A 72 -6.64 5.01 -5.44
CA THR A 72 -8.09 4.87 -5.40
C THR A 72 -8.44 3.40 -5.21
N VAL A 73 -9.44 3.12 -4.37
CA VAL A 73 -9.94 1.78 -4.09
C VAL A 73 -11.46 1.75 -4.07
N THR A 74 -12.02 0.55 -4.16
CA THR A 74 -13.45 0.32 -3.93
C THR A 74 -13.66 -0.20 -2.51
N PRO A 75 -14.68 0.28 -1.77
CA PRO A 75 -15.02 -0.24 -0.45
C PRO A 75 -15.19 -1.77 -0.47
N GLY A 76 -14.65 -2.47 0.52
CA GLY A 76 -14.70 -3.93 0.62
C GLY A 76 -13.58 -4.69 -0.11
N GLN A 77 -12.70 -3.99 -0.85
CA GLN A 77 -11.47 -4.58 -1.38
C GLN A 77 -10.46 -4.88 -0.27
N ASN A 78 -9.44 -5.65 -0.62
CA ASN A 78 -8.29 -5.91 0.23
C ASN A 78 -6.98 -5.63 -0.53
N ILE A 79 -5.87 -5.54 0.20
CA ILE A 79 -4.52 -5.36 -0.33
C ILE A 79 -3.62 -6.49 0.16
N ALA A 80 -2.66 -6.86 -0.67
CA ALA A 80 -1.50 -7.64 -0.25
C ALA A 80 -0.22 -6.93 -0.66
N ALA A 81 0.86 -7.19 0.07
CA ALA A 81 2.19 -6.67 -0.20
C ALA A 81 3.24 -7.78 -0.13
N ILE A 82 4.28 -7.65 -0.94
CA ILE A 82 5.46 -8.52 -0.94
C ILE A 82 6.71 -7.64 -1.04
N LYS A 83 7.81 -8.07 -0.42
CA LYS A 83 9.10 -7.39 -0.64
C LYS A 83 9.41 -7.33 -2.13
N ALA A 84 9.91 -6.20 -2.61
CA ALA A 84 10.32 -6.12 -4.01
C ALA A 84 11.43 -7.15 -4.25
N ALA A 85 11.25 -8.06 -5.20
CA ALA A 85 12.38 -8.86 -5.66
C ALA A 85 13.40 -7.91 -6.27
N SER A 86 14.67 -8.20 -6.06
CA SER A 86 15.75 -7.44 -6.66
C SER A 86 15.61 -7.46 -8.19
N ASN A 87 14.96 -6.47 -8.78
CA ASN A 87 15.08 -6.13 -10.21
C ASN A 87 16.50 -5.59 -10.47
N GLY A 88 17.54 -6.31 -10.04
CA GLY A 88 18.94 -5.87 -10.05
C GLY A 88 19.39 -5.00 -8.86
N LEU A 89 18.56 -4.77 -7.83
CA LEU A 89 18.95 -4.01 -6.62
C LEU A 89 19.42 -4.92 -5.47
N VAL A 90 20.55 -4.57 -4.84
CA VAL A 90 21.37 -5.46 -4.00
C VAL A 90 20.72 -5.92 -2.68
N THR A 91 19.59 -5.36 -2.23
CA THR A 91 18.94 -5.85 -0.99
C THR A 91 17.43 -5.70 -1.01
N ALA A 92 16.73 -6.81 -1.26
CA ALA A 92 15.31 -6.94 -0.97
C ALA A 92 15.14 -7.16 0.54
N THR A 93 14.86 -6.07 1.27
CA THR A 93 14.69 -6.13 2.74
C THR A 93 13.22 -6.24 3.10
N ALA A 94 12.89 -7.15 4.01
CA ALA A 94 11.58 -7.20 4.66
C ALA A 94 11.23 -5.83 5.26
N GLY A 95 9.94 -5.55 5.38
CA GLY A 95 9.50 -4.25 5.85
C GLY A 95 8.07 -4.24 6.34
N THR A 96 7.58 -3.04 6.63
CA THR A 96 6.20 -2.79 7.03
C THR A 96 5.56 -1.80 6.07
N LEU A 97 4.38 -2.15 5.59
CA LEU A 97 3.50 -1.26 4.83
C LEU A 97 2.42 -0.75 5.79
N TRP A 98 2.31 0.57 5.91
CA TRP A 98 1.19 1.24 6.56
C TRP A 98 0.15 1.59 5.51
N VAL A 99 -1.05 1.03 5.68
CA VAL A 99 -2.20 1.27 4.83
C VAL A 99 -3.20 2.08 5.64
N THR A 100 -3.36 3.34 5.29
CA THR A 100 -4.31 4.24 5.96
C THR A 100 -5.50 4.48 5.04
N GLU A 101 -6.69 4.17 5.53
CA GLU A 101 -7.94 4.42 4.82
C GLU A 101 -8.30 5.91 4.83
N LEU A 102 -8.83 6.39 3.70
CA LEU A 102 -9.25 7.77 3.51
C LEU A 102 -10.68 7.85 2.95
N SER A 103 -11.47 8.76 3.52
CA SER A 103 -12.87 9.03 3.18
C SER A 103 -13.16 10.50 2.90
#